data_AF-A0A183TXU4-F1
#
_entry.id   AF-A0A183TXU4-F1
#
_cell.length_a   1.000
_cell.length_b   1.000
_cell.length_c   1.000
_cell.angle_alpha   90.00
_cell.angle_beta   90.00
_cell.angle_gamma   90.00
#
_symmetry.space_group_name_H-M   'P 1'
#
loop_
_entity.id
_entity.type
_entity.pdbx_description
1 polymer ?
#
loop_
_entity_poly.entity_id
_entity_poly.type
_entity_poly.pdbx_seq_one_letter_code
_entity_poly.pdbx_strand_id
1 'polypeptide(L)'
;MSWHYNYERGNLLQFLHRNEACWGYEYNCSFAQSYSSNRIICNKQNSWGVKDPEGQRQTFWRQADFGKVVDTVNTIRPICTSSAKDGSFLECSAHLRFCRASNIFFDFKNLNVSTSKRYRDDVIQESNVGGRCDVFDRELLLNRADESSYLQSWHAFLANELRHFKSYESFQMDKTHCDVIFERPTIIIKLDASINMYHHFCDFINLYLSQHINGSSFDTDVDILWWDTFSGGFIDASFGVMWNAFSSRRPFELISFDQKRVCFRNAMLPLLARQRLGLYYNMPLIDGCEGSGLFHAFSKFILHRLRVKQEGPVLNSIRVTLLSRSTKFRRIVNEDEVGLIVRKFQQTFALFARLFC
;
A
#
# COMPACT_ATOMS: atom_id res chain seq x y z
N MET A 1 33.37 1.87 4.81
CA MET A 1 32.65 2.43 5.98
C MET A 1 31.35 1.65 6.17
N SER A 2 31.37 0.58 6.98
CA SER A 2 30.33 -0.48 6.95
C SER A 2 29.52 -0.64 8.27
N TRP A 3 29.56 0.34 9.16
CA TRP A 3 29.26 0.13 10.59
C TRP A 3 27.89 0.62 11.10
N HIS A 4 27.01 1.14 10.24
CA HIS A 4 25.65 1.54 10.63
C HIS A 4 24.51 0.85 9.84
N TYR A 5 24.83 -0.01 8.87
CA TYR A 5 23.80 -0.70 8.07
C TYR A 5 23.07 -1.83 8.84
N ASN A 6 23.69 -2.34 9.92
CA ASN A 6 23.21 -3.50 10.67
C ASN A 6 22.39 -3.19 11.94
N TYR A 7 22.33 -1.92 12.40
CA TYR A 7 21.85 -1.65 13.77
C TYR A 7 20.33 -1.78 13.91
N GLU A 8 19.52 -1.12 13.07
CA GLU A 8 18.07 -1.05 13.30
C GLU A 8 17.24 -2.11 12.57
N ARG A 9 17.61 -2.48 11.33
CA ARG A 9 17.05 -3.67 10.66
C ARG A 9 17.40 -4.94 11.43
N GLY A 10 18.61 -4.96 12.02
CA GLY A 10 19.02 -5.93 13.03
C GLY A 10 18.08 -5.89 14.23
N ASN A 11 17.93 -4.75 14.91
CA ASN A 11 17.15 -4.68 16.15
C ASN A 11 15.68 -5.15 16.03
N LEU A 12 14.95 -4.90 14.93
CA LEU A 12 13.55 -5.35 14.86
C LEU A 12 13.42 -6.84 14.50
N LEU A 13 14.20 -7.35 13.55
CA LEU A 13 14.21 -8.77 13.21
C LEU A 13 14.86 -9.62 14.32
N GLN A 14 15.88 -9.10 15.00
CA GLN A 14 16.43 -9.71 16.22
C GLN A 14 15.46 -9.58 17.40
N PHE A 15 14.66 -8.52 17.51
CA PHE A 15 13.60 -8.46 18.54
C PHE A 15 12.56 -9.56 18.32
N LEU A 16 12.14 -9.78 17.08
CA LEU A 16 11.24 -10.89 16.74
C LEU A 16 11.92 -12.25 17.05
N HIS A 17 13.13 -12.46 16.55
CA HIS A 17 13.85 -13.73 16.70
C HIS A 17 14.28 -14.05 18.15
N ARG A 18 14.65 -13.05 18.97
CA ARG A 18 15.04 -13.24 20.39
C ARG A 18 13.85 -13.46 21.33
N ASN A 19 12.65 -13.06 20.94
CA ASN A 19 11.44 -13.15 21.79
C ASN A 19 10.41 -14.16 21.24
N GLU A 20 10.78 -15.00 20.27
CA GLU A 20 9.88 -15.92 19.56
C GLU A 20 8.61 -15.23 18.99
N ALA A 21 8.74 -13.94 18.68
CA ALA A 21 7.64 -13.10 18.25
C ALA A 21 7.55 -13.05 16.72
N CYS A 22 6.33 -12.89 16.23
CA CYS A 22 5.96 -12.91 14.82
C CYS A 22 5.12 -11.67 14.48
N TRP A 23 4.86 -11.40 13.20
CA TRP A 23 4.09 -10.21 12.83
C TRP A 23 2.60 -10.35 13.17
N GLY A 24 2.05 -11.56 13.07
CA GLY A 24 0.66 -11.90 13.37
C GLY A 24 -0.01 -12.68 12.26
N TYR A 25 0.44 -12.52 11.01
CA TYR A 25 -0.22 -13.09 9.84
C TYR A 25 0.36 -14.43 9.39
N GLU A 26 1.43 -14.89 10.03
CA GLU A 26 2.09 -16.16 9.72
C GLU A 26 1.30 -17.36 10.27
N TYR A 27 1.30 -18.49 9.55
CA TYR A 27 0.45 -19.66 9.79
C TYR A 27 0.48 -20.22 11.23
N ASN A 28 1.63 -20.12 11.92
CA ASN A 28 1.81 -20.57 13.31
C ASN A 28 1.98 -19.40 14.31
N CYS A 29 1.54 -18.19 13.98
CA CYS A 29 1.60 -17.03 14.87
C CYS A 29 0.32 -16.89 15.70
N SER A 30 0.37 -17.17 17.00
CA SER A 30 -0.75 -16.83 17.90
C SER A 30 -0.82 -15.31 18.14
N PHE A 31 -2.00 -14.79 18.47
CA PHE A 31 -2.15 -13.37 18.80
C PHE A 31 -1.19 -12.95 19.94
N ALA A 32 -0.99 -13.79 20.97
CA ALA A 32 -0.09 -13.51 22.07
C ALA A 32 1.38 -13.31 21.64
N GLN A 33 1.85 -14.09 20.66
CA GLN A 33 3.20 -13.99 20.08
C GLN A 33 3.33 -12.86 19.03
N SER A 34 2.22 -12.26 18.61
CA SER A 34 2.26 -11.19 17.62
C SER A 34 2.96 -9.93 18.15
N TYR A 35 3.70 -9.25 17.28
CA TYR A 35 4.39 -7.98 17.56
C TYR A 35 3.50 -6.91 18.20
N SER A 36 2.21 -6.96 17.87
CA SER A 36 1.20 -6.01 18.30
C SER A 36 0.56 -6.35 19.65
N SER A 37 0.69 -7.59 20.13
CA SER A 37 -0.04 -8.10 21.31
C SER A 37 0.06 -7.16 22.50
N ASN A 38 1.27 -6.97 23.02
CA ASN A 38 1.58 -6.11 24.17
C ASN A 38 1.51 -4.60 23.87
N ARG A 39 1.17 -4.21 22.64
CA ARG A 39 1.00 -2.80 22.22
C ARG A 39 -0.46 -2.38 22.22
N ILE A 40 -1.37 -3.30 21.93
CA ILE A 40 -2.81 -3.02 21.86
C ILE A 40 -3.38 -2.93 23.28
N ILE A 41 -3.88 -1.74 23.61
CA ILE A 41 -4.45 -1.37 24.90
C ILE A 41 -5.93 -1.07 24.68
N CYS A 42 -6.82 -1.74 25.42
CA CYS A 42 -8.27 -1.56 25.37
C CYS A 42 -8.78 -1.23 26.78
N ASN A 43 -8.71 0.04 27.17
CA ASN A 43 -8.96 0.50 28.55
C ASN A 43 -10.34 1.15 28.76
N LYS A 44 -11.09 1.43 27.69
CA LYS A 44 -12.43 2.00 27.78
C LYS A 44 -13.47 0.89 27.59
N GLN A 45 -14.61 0.97 28.29
CA GLN A 45 -15.76 0.16 27.89
C GLN A 45 -16.11 0.50 26.44
N ASN A 46 -16.23 -0.50 25.58
CA ASN A 46 -16.75 -0.28 24.25
C ASN A 46 -18.22 0.17 24.33
N SER A 47 -18.69 0.85 23.27
CA SER A 47 -20.04 1.44 23.21
C SER A 47 -21.17 0.39 23.27
N TRP A 48 -20.83 -0.91 23.29
CA TRP A 48 -21.73 -2.06 23.39
C TRP A 48 -21.74 -2.72 24.79
N GLY A 49 -20.99 -2.18 25.76
CA GLY A 49 -20.99 -2.65 27.16
C GLY A 49 -20.28 -3.98 27.41
N VAL A 50 -19.58 -4.54 26.42
CA VAL A 50 -18.94 -5.87 26.50
C VAL A 50 -17.68 -5.80 27.36
N LYS A 51 -17.58 -6.68 28.36
CA LYS A 51 -16.45 -6.79 29.30
C LYS A 51 -15.48 -7.93 28.94
N ASP A 52 -15.02 -7.97 27.70
CA ASP A 52 -13.96 -8.88 27.25
C ASP A 52 -12.78 -8.07 26.67
N PRO A 53 -11.79 -7.67 27.49
CA PRO A 53 -10.63 -6.91 27.02
C PRO A 53 -9.78 -7.69 26.02
N GLU A 54 -9.74 -9.02 26.11
CA GLU A 54 -8.88 -9.84 25.24
C GLU A 54 -9.54 -10.04 23.86
N GLY A 55 -10.84 -10.34 23.82
CA GLY A 55 -11.62 -10.33 22.58
C GLY A 55 -11.65 -8.94 21.91
N GLN A 56 -11.64 -7.85 22.69
CA GLN A 56 -11.48 -6.49 22.16
C GLN A 56 -10.12 -6.27 21.49
N ARG A 57 -9.02 -6.67 22.15
CA ARG A 57 -7.65 -6.58 21.59
C ARG A 57 -7.51 -7.40 20.31
N GLN A 58 -8.04 -8.62 20.28
CA GLN A 58 -8.04 -9.48 19.09
C GLN A 58 -8.91 -8.90 17.96
N THR A 59 -10.06 -8.29 18.30
CA THR A 59 -10.91 -7.60 17.31
C THR A 59 -10.18 -6.40 16.71
N PHE A 60 -9.57 -5.55 17.52
CA PHE A 60 -8.75 -4.43 17.06
C PHE A 60 -7.60 -4.91 16.17
N TRP A 61 -6.92 -6.00 16.56
CA TRP A 61 -5.83 -6.60 15.80
C TRP A 61 -6.24 -7.09 14.40
N ARG A 62 -7.41 -7.76 14.28
CA ARG A 62 -7.98 -8.17 12.98
C ARG A 62 -8.47 -7.00 12.13
N GLN A 63 -8.77 -5.86 12.75
CA GLN A 63 -9.39 -4.71 12.10
C GLN A 63 -8.38 -3.65 11.63
N ALA A 64 -7.38 -3.34 12.47
CA ALA A 64 -6.54 -2.14 12.38
C ALA A 64 -5.03 -2.41 12.58
N ASP A 65 -4.62 -3.68 12.49
CA ASP A 65 -3.25 -4.13 12.73
C ASP A 65 -2.85 -5.27 11.76
N PHE A 66 -1.71 -5.92 11.98
CA PHE A 66 -1.23 -7.03 11.14
C PHE A 66 -2.22 -8.21 10.98
N GLY A 67 -3.14 -8.41 11.93
CA GLY A 67 -4.22 -9.39 11.78
C GLY A 67 -5.12 -9.10 10.56
N LYS A 68 -5.15 -7.87 10.08
CA LYS A 68 -5.93 -7.45 8.91
C LYS A 68 -5.53 -8.14 7.61
N VAL A 69 -4.27 -8.55 7.46
CA VAL A 69 -3.80 -9.19 6.23
C VAL A 69 -3.91 -10.72 6.23
N VAL A 70 -4.26 -11.33 7.37
CA VAL A 70 -4.48 -12.79 7.51
C VAL A 70 -5.43 -13.32 6.43
N ASP A 71 -6.61 -12.71 6.32
CA ASP A 71 -7.63 -13.11 5.32
C ASP A 71 -7.14 -12.89 3.89
N THR A 72 -6.30 -11.87 3.66
CA THR A 72 -5.73 -11.61 2.33
C THR A 72 -4.75 -12.73 1.97
N VAL A 73 -3.79 -13.03 2.84
CA VAL A 73 -2.78 -14.09 2.66
C VAL A 73 -3.45 -15.46 2.45
N ASN A 74 -4.39 -15.83 3.33
CA ASN A 74 -5.04 -17.14 3.32
C ASN A 74 -5.93 -17.39 2.09
N THR A 75 -6.36 -16.32 1.39
CA THR A 75 -7.23 -16.42 0.20
C THR A 75 -6.48 -16.30 -1.13
N ILE A 76 -5.16 -16.11 -1.13
CA ILE A 76 -4.33 -16.11 -2.35
C ILE A 76 -4.42 -17.48 -3.03
N ARG A 77 -4.81 -17.49 -4.31
CA ARG A 77 -4.84 -18.72 -5.13
C ARG A 77 -4.30 -18.42 -6.54
N PRO A 78 -3.60 -19.39 -7.16
CA PRO A 78 -3.17 -19.27 -8.55
C PRO A 78 -4.38 -19.23 -9.50
N ILE A 79 -4.27 -18.36 -10.50
CA ILE A 79 -5.24 -18.14 -11.58
C ILE A 79 -4.61 -18.50 -12.93
N CYS A 80 -3.33 -18.17 -13.12
CA CYS A 80 -2.52 -18.60 -14.26
C CYS A 80 -1.27 -19.28 -13.72
N THR A 81 -0.96 -20.48 -14.22
CA THR A 81 0.32 -21.15 -13.98
C THR A 81 0.90 -21.68 -15.28
N SER A 82 2.22 -21.76 -15.33
CA SER A 82 2.95 -22.45 -16.38
C SER A 82 4.19 -23.10 -15.80
N SER A 83 4.55 -24.25 -16.36
CA SER A 83 5.76 -25.02 -16.07
C SER A 83 6.97 -24.53 -16.88
N ALA A 84 6.75 -23.73 -17.91
CA ALA A 84 7.79 -23.19 -18.76
C ALA A 84 8.57 -22.05 -18.07
N LYS A 85 9.87 -21.94 -18.37
CA LYS A 85 10.76 -20.91 -17.80
C LYS A 85 10.32 -19.47 -18.15
N ASP A 86 9.87 -19.25 -19.38
CA ASP A 86 9.22 -18.02 -19.84
C ASP A 86 7.69 -18.21 -19.91
N GLY A 87 7.16 -19.06 -19.04
CA GLY A 87 5.74 -19.20 -18.78
C GLY A 87 5.24 -18.10 -17.86
N SER A 88 3.95 -17.80 -17.93
CA SER A 88 3.31 -16.78 -17.11
C SER A 88 2.74 -17.35 -15.83
N PHE A 89 2.68 -16.48 -14.82
CA PHE A 89 2.11 -16.77 -13.52
C PHE A 89 1.24 -15.60 -13.08
N LEU A 90 0.09 -15.89 -12.47
CA LEU A 90 -0.76 -14.91 -11.80
C LEU A 90 -1.44 -15.61 -10.62
N GLU A 91 -1.34 -15.02 -9.44
CA GLU A 91 -2.18 -15.38 -8.30
C GLU A 91 -2.72 -14.14 -7.59
N CYS A 92 -3.92 -14.27 -7.03
CA CYS A 92 -4.64 -13.17 -6.38
C CYS A 92 -5.37 -13.63 -5.11
N SER A 93 -5.48 -12.71 -4.15
CA SER A 93 -6.35 -12.85 -2.97
C SER A 93 -7.84 -12.89 -3.36
N ALA A 94 -8.72 -13.14 -2.38
CA ALA A 94 -10.14 -12.80 -2.53
C ALA A 94 -10.32 -11.32 -2.91
N HIS A 95 -11.43 -11.04 -3.60
CA HIS A 95 -11.82 -9.71 -4.09
C HIS A 95 -10.78 -9.00 -4.98
N LEU A 96 -9.74 -9.72 -5.44
CA LEU A 96 -8.65 -9.16 -6.26
C LEU A 96 -7.98 -7.94 -5.58
N ARG A 97 -7.85 -7.99 -4.25
CA ARG A 97 -7.29 -6.91 -3.42
C ARG A 97 -5.76 -6.87 -3.43
N PHE A 98 -5.12 -8.02 -3.61
CA PHE A 98 -3.68 -8.17 -3.81
C PHE A 98 -3.44 -9.24 -4.88
N CYS A 99 -2.47 -9.01 -5.77
CA CYS A 99 -1.97 -10.04 -6.69
C CYS A 99 -0.45 -9.95 -6.87
N ARG A 100 0.15 -11.07 -7.28
CA ARG A 100 1.50 -11.09 -7.86
C ARG A 100 1.50 -11.88 -9.15
N ALA A 101 2.31 -11.46 -10.10
CA ALA A 101 2.38 -12.03 -11.43
C ALA A 101 3.81 -12.06 -11.96
N SER A 102 4.09 -13.03 -12.83
CA SER A 102 5.36 -13.12 -13.56
C SER A 102 5.11 -13.36 -15.04
N ASN A 103 5.99 -12.79 -15.86
CA ASN A 103 5.93 -12.79 -17.32
C ASN A 103 4.56 -12.40 -17.90
N ILE A 104 4.02 -11.24 -17.55
CA ILE A 104 2.74 -10.73 -18.10
C ILE A 104 2.93 -9.45 -18.93
N PHE A 105 1.96 -9.12 -19.78
CA PHE A 105 1.95 -7.89 -20.58
C PHE A 105 0.68 -7.06 -20.40
N PHE A 106 0.79 -5.74 -20.62
CA PHE A 106 -0.30 -4.78 -20.75
C PHE A 106 -0.09 -3.92 -22.01
N ASP A 107 -1.14 -3.74 -22.80
CA ASP A 107 -1.13 -3.06 -24.10
C ASP A 107 -1.95 -1.76 -24.02
N PHE A 108 -1.23 -0.63 -23.97
CA PHE A 108 -1.79 0.70 -23.72
C PHE A 108 -2.28 1.42 -24.97
N LYS A 109 -2.60 0.71 -26.06
CA LYS A 109 -3.17 1.29 -27.29
C LYS A 109 -4.45 2.14 -27.08
N ASN A 110 -5.19 1.91 -25.99
CA ASN A 110 -6.41 2.68 -25.69
C ASN A 110 -6.20 3.77 -24.62
N LEU A 111 -4.95 4.02 -24.18
CA LEU A 111 -4.67 5.08 -23.20
C LEU A 111 -4.92 6.47 -23.79
N ASN A 112 -4.40 6.79 -24.99
CA ASN A 112 -4.62 8.05 -25.71
C ASN A 112 -4.53 9.28 -24.77
N VAL A 113 -3.31 9.54 -24.31
CA VAL A 113 -2.99 10.50 -23.24
C VAL A 113 -3.55 11.89 -23.55
N SER A 114 -3.58 12.30 -24.82
CA SER A 114 -4.04 13.63 -25.25
C SER A 114 -5.44 14.01 -24.73
N THR A 115 -6.34 13.03 -24.62
CA THR A 115 -7.73 13.21 -24.15
C THR A 115 -8.00 12.55 -22.80
N SER A 116 -6.99 11.93 -22.19
CA SER A 116 -7.20 11.01 -21.07
C SER A 116 -7.44 11.73 -19.74
N LYS A 117 -8.46 11.25 -19.03
CA LYS A 117 -8.89 11.74 -17.70
C LYS A 117 -8.39 10.80 -16.62
N ARG A 118 -8.24 11.32 -15.39
CA ARG A 118 -7.90 10.52 -14.20
C ARG A 118 -8.98 9.46 -13.91
N TYR A 119 -8.55 8.31 -13.41
CA TYR A 119 -9.38 7.17 -12.99
C TYR A 119 -10.19 6.46 -14.09
N ARG A 120 -9.73 6.51 -15.35
CA ARG A 120 -10.25 5.65 -16.43
C ARG A 120 -10.03 4.17 -16.17
N ASP A 121 -11.04 3.37 -16.45
CA ASP A 121 -11.14 1.90 -16.27
C ASP A 121 -11.39 1.15 -17.60
N ASP A 122 -11.17 1.83 -18.73
CA ASP A 122 -11.33 1.36 -20.12
C ASP A 122 -10.01 1.33 -20.91
N VAL A 123 -8.86 1.47 -20.23
CA VAL A 123 -7.54 1.66 -20.84
C VAL A 123 -6.98 0.35 -21.40
N ILE A 124 -7.26 -0.77 -20.75
CA ILE A 124 -6.88 -2.11 -21.20
C ILE A 124 -8.17 -2.87 -21.54
N GLN A 125 -8.36 -3.16 -22.83
CA GLN A 125 -9.57 -3.81 -23.37
C GLN A 125 -9.32 -5.28 -23.73
N GLU A 126 -10.22 -5.88 -24.52
CA GLU A 126 -10.09 -7.25 -24.96
C GLU A 126 -8.77 -7.51 -25.71
N SER A 127 -8.02 -8.51 -25.21
CA SER A 127 -6.69 -8.90 -25.67
C SER A 127 -5.56 -7.90 -25.42
N ASN A 128 -5.77 -6.87 -24.60
CA ASN A 128 -4.71 -5.95 -24.19
C ASN A 128 -3.91 -6.43 -22.97
N VAL A 129 -4.24 -7.58 -22.39
CA VAL A 129 -3.55 -8.10 -21.20
C VAL A 129 -3.54 -9.61 -21.23
N GLY A 130 -2.43 -10.20 -20.80
CA GLY A 130 -2.25 -11.64 -20.90
C GLY A 130 -0.86 -12.12 -20.53
N GLY A 131 -0.65 -13.38 -20.87
CA GLY A 131 0.60 -14.12 -20.73
C GLY A 131 0.45 -15.49 -21.39
N ARG A 132 1.41 -16.38 -21.20
CA ARG A 132 1.37 -17.78 -21.65
C ARG A 132 1.22 -18.70 -20.44
N CYS A 133 -0.02 -19.13 -20.17
CA CYS A 133 -0.37 -20.05 -19.10
C CYS A 133 -0.58 -21.46 -19.67
N ASP A 134 -0.09 -22.49 -18.97
CA ASP A 134 -0.42 -23.89 -19.23
C ASP A 134 -1.80 -24.21 -18.64
N VAL A 135 -2.12 -23.63 -17.48
CA VAL A 135 -3.41 -23.71 -16.80
C VAL A 135 -3.92 -22.30 -16.51
N PHE A 136 -5.16 -22.02 -16.90
CA PHE A 136 -5.82 -20.74 -16.65
C PHE A 136 -7.23 -20.94 -16.10
N ASP A 137 -7.44 -20.56 -14.84
CA ASP A 137 -8.73 -20.65 -14.15
C ASP A 137 -9.55 -19.37 -14.33
N ARG A 138 -10.32 -19.35 -15.42
CA ARG A 138 -11.19 -18.21 -15.78
C ARG A 138 -12.34 -18.03 -14.78
N GLU A 139 -12.87 -19.12 -14.22
CA GLU A 139 -14.00 -19.06 -13.27
C GLU A 139 -13.55 -18.46 -11.94
N LEU A 140 -12.38 -18.86 -11.42
CA LEU A 140 -11.82 -18.33 -10.18
C LEU A 140 -11.51 -16.83 -10.26
N LEU A 141 -11.07 -16.36 -11.43
CA LEU A 141 -10.86 -14.93 -11.70
C LEU A 141 -12.19 -14.17 -11.72
N LEU A 142 -13.21 -14.69 -12.42
CA LEU A 142 -14.54 -14.09 -12.47
C LEU A 142 -15.23 -14.07 -11.10
N ASN A 143 -15.12 -15.14 -10.32
CA ASN A 143 -15.71 -15.26 -9.00
C ASN A 143 -15.04 -14.37 -7.94
N ARG A 144 -13.75 -14.03 -8.13
CA ARG A 144 -13.06 -13.01 -7.31
C ARG A 144 -13.33 -11.58 -7.78
N ALA A 145 -13.89 -11.40 -8.96
CA ALA A 145 -14.26 -10.09 -9.49
C ALA A 145 -15.66 -9.68 -8.99
N ASP A 146 -15.75 -9.28 -7.73
CA ASP A 146 -16.99 -8.81 -7.07
C ASP A 146 -16.96 -7.38 -6.48
N GLU A 147 -15.80 -6.80 -6.13
CA GLU A 147 -15.70 -5.43 -5.53
C GLU A 147 -15.29 -4.31 -6.52
N SER A 148 -16.22 -3.75 -7.29
CA SER A 148 -15.90 -3.03 -8.55
C SER A 148 -15.34 -1.60 -8.52
N SER A 149 -15.24 -0.91 -7.39
CA SER A 149 -14.79 0.50 -7.41
C SER A 149 -13.28 0.65 -7.65
N TYR A 150 -12.89 1.70 -8.39
CA TYR A 150 -11.53 1.92 -8.91
C TYR A 150 -10.39 1.81 -7.89
N LEU A 151 -10.61 2.27 -6.64
CA LEU A 151 -9.64 2.20 -5.53
C LEU A 151 -10.06 1.21 -4.42
N GLN A 152 -11.15 0.45 -4.59
CA GLN A 152 -11.58 -0.58 -3.64
C GLN A 152 -10.84 -1.89 -3.82
N SER A 153 -10.50 -2.24 -5.04
CA SER A 153 -9.72 -3.44 -5.33
C SER A 153 -9.13 -3.32 -6.72
N TRP A 154 -8.28 -4.26 -7.10
CA TRP A 154 -7.93 -4.37 -8.49
C TRP A 154 -9.10 -4.87 -9.36
N HIS A 155 -10.29 -5.20 -8.87
CA HIS A 155 -11.46 -5.53 -9.73
C HIS A 155 -11.66 -4.53 -10.87
N ALA A 156 -11.62 -3.21 -10.65
CA ALA A 156 -11.76 -2.26 -11.77
C ALA A 156 -10.69 -2.47 -12.86
N PHE A 157 -9.51 -2.97 -12.46
CA PHE A 157 -8.41 -3.40 -13.32
C PHE A 157 -8.50 -4.88 -13.74
N LEU A 158 -9.18 -5.76 -13.00
CA LEU A 158 -9.16 -7.21 -13.21
C LEU A 158 -10.49 -7.76 -13.75
N ALA A 159 -11.52 -6.92 -13.81
CA ALA A 159 -12.88 -7.27 -14.19
C ALA A 159 -13.42 -6.46 -15.37
N ASN A 160 -12.94 -5.22 -15.56
CA ASN A 160 -12.99 -4.58 -16.87
C ASN A 160 -11.74 -4.93 -17.67
N GLU A 161 -10.56 -5.04 -17.04
CA GLU A 161 -9.33 -5.30 -17.79
C GLU A 161 -8.83 -6.77 -17.73
N LEU A 162 -8.60 -7.44 -16.57
CA LEU A 162 -8.29 -8.90 -16.57
C LEU A 162 -9.47 -9.85 -16.89
N ARG A 163 -10.73 -9.41 -17.05
CA ARG A 163 -11.74 -10.27 -17.72
C ARG A 163 -11.29 -10.66 -19.13
N HIS A 164 -10.41 -9.83 -19.70
CA HIS A 164 -9.74 -10.04 -20.96
C HIS A 164 -8.36 -10.66 -20.85
N PHE A 165 -7.86 -10.97 -19.64
CA PHE A 165 -6.69 -11.81 -19.49
C PHE A 165 -6.98 -13.17 -20.14
N LYS A 166 -6.13 -13.51 -21.09
CA LYS A 166 -6.15 -14.76 -21.83
C LYS A 166 -4.75 -15.35 -21.84
N SER A 167 -4.68 -16.67 -21.95
CA SER A 167 -3.44 -17.34 -22.32
C SER A 167 -3.19 -17.14 -23.81
N TYR A 168 -1.95 -16.83 -24.18
CA TYR A 168 -1.46 -16.66 -25.54
C TYR A 168 -0.27 -17.60 -25.73
N GLU A 169 -0.46 -18.71 -26.43
CA GLU A 169 0.59 -19.72 -26.65
C GLU A 169 1.83 -19.15 -27.37
N SER A 170 1.61 -18.18 -28.26
CA SER A 170 2.66 -17.48 -29.01
C SER A 170 3.42 -16.44 -28.18
N PHE A 171 2.92 -16.01 -27.02
CA PHE A 171 3.55 -14.95 -26.24
C PHE A 171 4.90 -15.40 -25.67
N GLN A 172 5.90 -14.55 -25.86
CA GLN A 172 7.26 -14.73 -25.36
C GLN A 172 7.75 -13.41 -24.75
N MET A 173 8.57 -13.49 -23.71
CA MET A 173 9.10 -12.31 -23.02
C MET A 173 10.32 -11.75 -23.77
N ASP A 174 10.07 -11.13 -24.92
CA ASP A 174 11.08 -10.62 -25.85
C ASP A 174 10.67 -9.30 -26.52
N LYS A 175 11.60 -8.70 -27.27
CA LYS A 175 11.43 -7.41 -27.97
C LYS A 175 10.57 -7.47 -29.24
N THR A 176 10.10 -8.65 -29.65
CA THR A 176 9.14 -8.80 -30.76
C THR A 176 7.70 -8.77 -30.25
N HIS A 177 7.48 -9.17 -28.99
CA HIS A 177 6.19 -9.15 -28.32
C HIS A 177 6.01 -7.98 -27.34
N CYS A 178 7.06 -7.23 -27.02
CA CYS A 178 7.07 -6.17 -26.00
C CYS A 178 7.90 -4.96 -26.44
N ASP A 179 7.30 -3.76 -26.44
CA ASP A 179 8.01 -2.50 -26.71
C ASP A 179 8.90 -2.09 -25.53
N VAL A 180 8.45 -2.41 -24.31
CA VAL A 180 9.15 -2.14 -23.05
C VAL A 180 9.09 -3.39 -22.19
N ILE A 181 10.23 -3.79 -21.62
CA ILE A 181 10.32 -4.91 -20.67
C ILE A 181 10.87 -4.39 -19.35
N PHE A 182 10.08 -4.52 -18.29
CA PHE A 182 10.50 -4.34 -16.91
C PHE A 182 11.15 -5.64 -16.42
N GLU A 183 12.49 -5.69 -16.46
CA GLU A 183 13.28 -6.84 -16.00
C GLU A 183 13.35 -6.93 -14.46
N ARG A 184 13.26 -5.80 -13.75
CA ARG A 184 13.22 -5.75 -12.28
C ARG A 184 11.81 -6.01 -11.74
N PRO A 185 11.67 -6.45 -10.47
CA PRO A 185 10.38 -6.49 -9.80
C PRO A 185 9.72 -5.11 -9.82
N THR A 186 8.49 -5.03 -10.32
CA THR A 186 7.77 -3.78 -10.49
C THR A 186 6.53 -3.74 -9.63
N ILE A 187 6.34 -2.64 -8.92
CA ILE A 187 5.15 -2.36 -8.12
C ILE A 187 4.23 -1.48 -8.97
N ILE A 188 3.11 -2.03 -9.44
CA ILE A 188 2.13 -1.27 -10.22
C ILE A 188 1.05 -0.81 -9.24
N ILE A 189 0.87 0.49 -9.02
CA ILE A 189 0.01 1.03 -7.96
C ILE A 189 -0.99 2.06 -8.48
N LYS A 190 -2.28 1.87 -8.18
CA LYS A 190 -3.33 2.90 -8.30
C LYS A 190 -3.30 3.78 -7.06
N LEU A 191 -3.23 5.09 -7.26
CA LEU A 191 -3.05 6.08 -6.20
C LEU A 191 -4.38 6.77 -5.83
N ASP A 192 -4.53 7.12 -4.56
CA ASP A 192 -5.49 8.14 -4.14
C ASP A 192 -4.93 9.55 -4.42
N ALA A 193 -5.54 10.60 -3.87
CA ALA A 193 -5.14 11.98 -4.10
C ALA A 193 -3.90 12.38 -3.28
N SER A 194 -2.84 12.85 -3.95
CA SER A 194 -1.66 13.50 -3.35
C SER A 194 -1.94 14.84 -2.67
N ILE A 195 -3.15 15.41 -2.83
CA ILE A 195 -3.50 16.76 -2.37
C ILE A 195 -3.40 16.94 -0.85
N ASN A 196 -3.55 15.87 -0.07
CA ASN A 196 -3.35 15.92 1.37
C ASN A 196 -2.85 14.58 1.93
N MET A 197 -2.23 14.65 3.11
CA MET A 197 -1.68 13.48 3.80
C MET A 197 -2.75 12.45 4.15
N TYR A 198 -4.01 12.85 4.36
CA TYR A 198 -5.08 11.93 4.75
C TYR A 198 -5.44 10.93 3.64
N HIS A 199 -5.42 11.36 2.37
CA HIS A 199 -5.59 10.45 1.23
C HIS A 199 -4.30 9.68 0.95
N HIS A 200 -3.17 10.38 0.81
CA HIS A 200 -1.95 9.75 0.31
C HIS A 200 -1.23 8.85 1.34
N PHE A 201 -1.47 9.03 2.64
CA PHE A 201 -0.99 8.09 3.66
C PHE A 201 -1.50 6.67 3.44
N CYS A 202 -2.75 6.53 2.94
CA CYS A 202 -3.34 5.24 2.62
C CYS A 202 -2.51 4.46 1.60
N ASP A 203 -1.96 5.14 0.58
CA ASP A 203 -1.15 4.50 -0.46
C ASP A 203 0.12 3.86 0.17
N PHE A 204 0.82 4.60 1.03
CA PHE A 204 2.06 4.12 1.65
C PHE A 204 1.86 3.03 2.70
N ILE A 205 0.84 3.12 3.57
CA ILE A 205 0.60 2.08 4.59
C ILE A 205 0.13 0.77 3.97
N ASN A 206 -0.71 0.82 2.92
CA ASN A 206 -1.15 -0.36 2.19
C ASN A 206 -0.02 -0.95 1.32
N LEU A 207 0.85 -0.11 0.75
CA LEU A 207 2.07 -0.57 0.08
C LEU A 207 3.07 -1.24 1.04
N TYR A 208 3.20 -0.73 2.27
CA TYR A 208 4.00 -1.38 3.31
C TYR A 208 3.45 -2.76 3.67
N LEU A 209 2.15 -2.87 3.95
CA LEU A 209 1.49 -4.17 4.15
C LEU A 209 1.65 -5.12 2.96
N SER A 210 1.63 -4.59 1.73
CA SER A 210 1.75 -5.42 0.53
C SER A 210 3.13 -6.07 0.39
N GLN A 211 4.20 -5.42 0.87
CA GLN A 211 5.54 -6.03 0.94
C GLN A 211 5.60 -7.23 1.91
N HIS A 212 4.85 -7.18 3.02
CA HIS A 212 4.68 -8.32 3.92
C HIS A 212 3.93 -9.48 3.22
N ILE A 213 2.80 -9.19 2.58
CA ILE A 213 1.99 -10.20 1.86
C ILE A 213 2.78 -10.86 0.72
N ASN A 214 3.55 -10.08 -0.02
CA ASN A 214 4.34 -10.58 -1.16
C ASN A 214 5.52 -11.48 -0.73
N GLY A 215 5.86 -11.54 0.56
CA GLY A 215 7.05 -12.23 1.07
C GLY A 215 8.37 -11.58 0.63
N SER A 216 8.34 -10.29 0.31
CA SER A 216 9.49 -9.58 -0.27
C SER A 216 10.58 -9.25 0.76
N SER A 217 11.82 -9.09 0.29
CA SER A 217 12.98 -8.69 1.10
C SER A 217 12.98 -7.22 1.54
N PHE A 218 11.89 -6.47 1.27
CA PHE A 218 11.80 -5.00 1.40
C PHE A 218 12.99 -4.29 0.73
N ASP A 219 13.38 -4.77 -0.46
CA ASP A 219 14.45 -4.16 -1.25
C ASP A 219 14.09 -2.72 -1.67
N THR A 220 15.09 -1.97 -2.12
CA THR A 220 14.92 -0.71 -2.85
C THR A 220 15.10 -0.87 -4.35
N ASP A 221 15.73 -1.94 -4.85
CA ASP A 221 15.93 -2.15 -6.30
C ASP A 221 14.67 -2.73 -6.98
N VAL A 222 13.57 -2.00 -6.82
CA VAL A 222 12.27 -2.27 -7.45
C VAL A 222 11.85 -1.05 -8.25
N ASP A 223 11.23 -1.27 -9.40
CA ASP A 223 10.61 -0.18 -10.15
C ASP A 223 9.18 0.05 -9.60
N ILE A 224 8.69 1.29 -9.66
CA ILE A 224 7.31 1.65 -9.26
C ILE A 224 6.63 2.28 -10.46
N LEU A 225 5.46 1.78 -10.84
CA LEU A 225 4.61 2.32 -11.91
C LEU A 225 3.36 2.92 -11.29
N TRP A 226 3.21 4.24 -11.39
CA TRP A 226 2.00 4.94 -11.01
C TRP A 226 0.92 4.76 -12.08
N TRP A 227 -0.16 4.08 -11.71
CA TRP A 227 -1.35 3.89 -12.55
C TRP A 227 -2.29 5.11 -12.46
N ASP A 228 -1.79 6.26 -12.93
CA ASP A 228 -2.60 7.44 -13.20
C ASP A 228 -2.78 7.64 -14.70
N THR A 229 -4.04 7.75 -15.11
CA THR A 229 -4.47 7.92 -16.50
C THR A 229 -4.64 9.38 -16.89
N PHE A 230 -4.38 10.33 -15.99
CA PHE A 230 -4.46 11.76 -16.27
C PHE A 230 -3.36 12.27 -17.20
N SER A 231 -3.74 13.04 -18.22
CA SER A 231 -2.82 13.62 -19.20
C SER A 231 -1.72 14.53 -18.63
N GLY A 232 -1.97 15.17 -17.49
CA GLY A 232 -1.00 16.02 -16.78
C GLY A 232 -0.07 15.28 -15.81
N GLY A 233 -0.08 13.94 -15.79
CA GLY A 233 0.73 13.14 -14.88
C GLY A 233 0.27 13.16 -13.42
N PHE A 234 1.01 12.50 -12.54
CA PHE A 234 0.71 12.46 -11.11
C PHE A 234 1.58 13.45 -10.33
N ILE A 235 0.97 14.56 -9.93
CA ILE A 235 1.64 15.64 -9.19
C ILE A 235 1.74 15.27 -7.72
N ASP A 236 2.93 14.87 -7.26
CA ASP A 236 3.24 14.55 -5.85
C ASP A 236 4.35 15.44 -5.27
N ALA A 237 4.15 16.76 -5.35
CA ALA A 237 5.14 17.74 -4.87
C ALA A 237 5.30 17.76 -3.35
N SER A 238 4.26 17.38 -2.59
CA SER A 238 4.24 17.50 -1.12
C SER A 238 4.76 16.26 -0.40
N PHE A 239 4.54 15.06 -0.96
CA PHE A 239 4.79 13.80 -0.26
C PHE A 239 5.73 12.86 -1.04
N GLY A 240 6.13 13.21 -2.26
CA GLY A 240 6.93 12.36 -3.14
C GLY A 240 8.29 11.90 -2.60
N VAL A 241 8.80 12.53 -1.53
CA VAL A 241 9.96 12.04 -0.77
C VAL A 241 9.72 10.64 -0.17
N MET A 242 8.46 10.28 0.12
CA MET A 242 8.08 8.99 0.69
C MET A 242 8.38 7.81 -0.23
N TRP A 243 8.38 7.99 -1.56
CA TRP A 243 8.72 6.93 -2.52
C TRP A 243 10.14 6.40 -2.33
N ASN A 244 11.06 7.24 -1.85
CA ASN A 244 12.43 6.85 -1.50
C ASN A 244 12.49 5.82 -0.36
N ALA A 245 11.40 5.65 0.42
CA ALA A 245 11.31 4.59 1.41
C ALA A 245 11.07 3.21 0.78
N PHE A 246 10.50 3.17 -0.42
CA PHE A 246 10.07 1.95 -1.12
C PHE A 246 10.99 1.58 -2.28
N SER A 247 11.50 2.57 -3.03
CA SER A 247 12.43 2.36 -4.15
C SER A 247 13.63 3.31 -4.06
N SER A 248 14.77 2.90 -4.61
CA SER A 248 15.93 3.78 -4.88
C SER A 248 15.78 4.56 -6.19
N ARG A 249 14.69 4.33 -6.93
CA ARG A 249 14.42 4.86 -8.27
C ARG A 249 13.19 5.78 -8.22
N ARG A 250 13.09 6.70 -9.17
CA ARG A 250 11.88 7.50 -9.35
C ARG A 250 10.77 6.62 -9.93
N PRO A 251 9.51 6.76 -9.48
CA PRO A 251 8.38 6.12 -10.13
C PRO A 251 8.24 6.52 -11.60
N PHE A 252 7.73 5.59 -12.40
CA PHE A 252 7.32 5.80 -13.78
C PHE A 252 5.85 6.20 -13.82
N GLU A 253 5.50 7.07 -14.77
CA GLU A 253 4.10 7.46 -15.02
C GLU A 253 3.51 6.64 -16.16
N LEU A 254 2.27 6.15 -16.01
CA LEU A 254 1.57 5.37 -17.04
C LEU A 254 1.55 6.06 -18.41
N ILE A 255 1.40 7.40 -18.43
CA ILE A 255 1.37 8.22 -19.64
C ILE A 255 2.64 8.13 -20.49
N SER A 256 3.78 7.72 -19.92
CA SER A 256 5.03 7.48 -20.67
C SER A 256 4.95 6.25 -21.58
N PHE A 257 3.92 5.42 -21.42
CA PHE A 257 3.71 4.17 -22.13
C PHE A 257 2.48 4.18 -23.06
N ASP A 258 1.92 5.35 -23.38
CA ASP A 258 0.86 5.46 -24.38
C ASP A 258 1.24 4.76 -25.70
N GLN A 259 0.27 4.03 -26.26
CA GLN A 259 0.44 3.25 -27.50
C GLN A 259 1.51 2.13 -27.45
N LYS A 260 2.01 1.74 -26.27
CA LYS A 260 3.01 0.68 -26.12
C LYS A 260 2.45 -0.56 -25.44
N ARG A 261 3.00 -1.72 -25.82
CA ARG A 261 2.88 -2.96 -25.06
C ARG A 261 4.05 -3.09 -24.09
N VAL A 262 3.73 -3.02 -22.80
CA VAL A 262 4.68 -3.09 -21.69
C VAL A 262 4.57 -4.45 -21.02
N CYS A 263 5.70 -5.12 -20.88
CA CYS A 263 5.80 -6.44 -20.28
C CYS A 263 6.59 -6.39 -18.97
N PHE A 264 6.23 -7.27 -18.04
CA PHE A 264 6.79 -7.31 -16.70
C PHE A 264 7.28 -8.73 -16.41
N ARG A 265 8.59 -8.89 -16.14
CA ARG A 265 9.15 -10.15 -15.62
C ARG A 265 8.48 -10.53 -14.31
N ASN A 266 8.32 -9.55 -13.42
CA ASN A 266 7.68 -9.69 -12.12
C ASN A 266 6.90 -8.42 -11.78
N ALA A 267 5.62 -8.56 -11.44
CA ALA A 267 4.73 -7.47 -11.07
C ALA A 267 4.02 -7.78 -9.74
N MET A 268 3.94 -6.78 -8.85
CA MET A 268 3.11 -6.80 -7.65
C MET A 268 1.99 -5.77 -7.77
N LEU A 269 0.76 -6.21 -7.51
CA LEU A 269 -0.44 -5.38 -7.40
C LEU A 269 -0.79 -5.24 -5.91
N PRO A 270 -0.35 -4.17 -5.22
CA PRO A 270 -0.53 -3.97 -3.77
C PRO A 270 -1.99 -3.72 -3.37
N LEU A 271 -2.27 -3.86 -2.07
CA LEU A 271 -3.51 -3.36 -1.45
C LEU A 271 -3.76 -1.89 -1.82
N LEU A 272 -5.03 -1.53 -2.04
CA LEU A 272 -5.44 -0.19 -2.48
C LEU A 272 -6.08 0.64 -1.36
N ALA A 273 -5.90 1.96 -1.45
CA ALA A 273 -6.25 2.93 -0.42
C ALA A 273 -7.71 2.93 0.07
N ARG A 274 -8.68 2.58 -0.79
CA ARG A 274 -10.12 2.70 -0.48
C ARG A 274 -10.84 1.36 -0.43
N GLN A 275 -10.14 0.27 -0.16
CA GLN A 275 -10.71 -1.07 0.05
C GLN A 275 -11.98 -1.07 0.91
N ARG A 276 -12.96 -1.92 0.58
CA ARG A 276 -14.14 -2.12 1.42
C ARG A 276 -13.71 -2.80 2.72
N LEU A 277 -14.05 -2.20 3.86
CA LEU A 277 -13.49 -2.57 5.16
C LEU A 277 -11.94 -2.53 5.17
N GLY A 278 -11.32 -1.70 4.33
CA GLY A 278 -9.86 -1.58 4.17
C GLY A 278 -9.17 -0.86 5.33
N LEU A 279 -7.84 -0.84 5.33
CA LEU A 279 -7.07 -0.11 6.34
C LEU A 279 -7.22 1.42 6.14
N TYR A 280 -7.21 2.17 7.24
CA TYR A 280 -7.31 3.63 7.32
C TYR A 280 -8.64 4.24 6.85
N TYR A 281 -8.98 4.20 5.55
CA TYR A 281 -10.10 5.00 5.00
C TYR A 281 -11.49 4.45 5.33
N ASN A 282 -11.69 3.14 5.14
CA ASN A 282 -12.95 2.43 5.40
C ASN A 282 -12.83 1.44 6.55
N MET A 283 -11.92 1.70 7.50
CA MET A 283 -11.53 0.75 8.53
C MET A 283 -12.64 0.61 9.58
N PRO A 284 -13.27 -0.57 9.73
CA PRO A 284 -14.08 -0.81 10.92
C PRO A 284 -13.13 -0.76 12.12
N LEU A 285 -13.41 0.08 13.11
CA LEU A 285 -12.57 0.20 14.29
C LEU A 285 -13.41 0.00 15.54
N ILE A 286 -13.04 -0.98 16.37
CA ILE A 286 -13.62 -1.15 17.69
C ILE A 286 -13.24 0.03 18.59
N ASP A 287 -14.25 0.64 19.20
CA ASP A 287 -14.08 1.75 20.14
C ASP A 287 -13.35 1.30 21.41
N GLY A 288 -12.62 2.23 22.02
CA GLY A 288 -11.91 2.02 23.29
C GLY A 288 -10.51 1.39 23.21
N CYS A 289 -10.05 1.00 22.02
CA CYS A 289 -8.75 0.38 21.78
C CYS A 289 -7.77 1.28 21.02
N GLU A 290 -6.48 1.20 21.35
CA GLU A 290 -5.39 1.93 20.68
C GLU A 290 -4.08 1.12 20.67
N GLY A 291 -3.03 1.66 20.04
CA GLY A 291 -1.68 1.07 20.09
C GLY A 291 -1.30 0.10 18.96
N SER A 292 -1.82 0.31 17.74
CA SER A 292 -1.54 -0.56 16.58
C SER A 292 -0.04 -0.77 16.32
N GLY A 293 0.39 -2.03 16.36
CA GLY A 293 1.77 -2.44 16.09
C GLY A 293 2.15 -2.27 14.63
N LEU A 294 1.20 -2.43 13.70
CA LEU A 294 1.35 -2.09 12.29
C LEU A 294 1.76 -0.63 12.08
N PHE A 295 0.98 0.32 12.62
CA PHE A 295 1.28 1.75 12.45
C PHE A 295 2.61 2.13 13.12
N HIS A 296 2.93 1.53 14.27
CA HIS A 296 4.21 1.69 14.93
C HIS A 296 5.39 1.15 14.09
N ALA A 297 5.26 -0.06 13.52
CA ALA A 297 6.27 -0.67 12.66
C ALA A 297 6.47 0.13 11.36
N PHE A 298 5.39 0.58 10.73
CA PHE A 298 5.42 1.47 9.56
C PHE A 298 6.14 2.79 9.86
N SER A 299 5.83 3.43 10.99
CA SER A 299 6.52 4.66 11.41
C SER A 299 8.03 4.45 11.52
N LYS A 300 8.48 3.35 12.16
CA LYS A 300 9.90 3.00 12.23
C LYS A 300 10.51 2.69 10.86
N PHE A 301 9.79 1.97 9.99
CA PHE A 301 10.22 1.68 8.61
C PHE A 301 10.50 2.98 7.83
N ILE A 302 9.56 3.93 7.83
CA ILE A 302 9.69 5.21 7.13
C ILE A 302 10.85 6.04 7.69
N LEU A 303 10.92 6.22 9.02
CA LEU A 303 11.98 7.00 9.67
C LEU A 303 13.38 6.45 9.34
N HIS A 304 13.55 5.13 9.43
CA HIS A 304 14.81 4.46 9.10
C HIS A 304 15.16 4.60 7.61
N ARG A 305 14.21 4.30 6.70
CA ARG A 305 14.47 4.31 5.25
C ARG A 305 14.74 5.71 4.70
N LEU A 306 14.03 6.72 5.20
CA LEU A 306 14.26 8.12 4.86
C LEU A 306 15.41 8.77 5.67
N ARG A 307 16.06 8.02 6.57
CA ARG A 307 17.16 8.46 7.44
C ARG A 307 16.80 9.70 8.28
N VAL A 308 15.53 9.79 8.69
CA VAL A 308 15.02 10.89 9.52
C VAL A 308 15.54 10.71 10.94
N LYS A 309 16.52 11.52 11.32
CA LYS A 309 17.02 11.57 12.70
C LYS A 309 15.94 12.13 13.61
N GLN A 310 15.49 11.31 14.56
CA GLN A 310 14.70 11.79 15.69
C GLN A 310 15.66 12.19 16.81
N GLU A 311 16.03 13.47 16.82
CA GLU A 311 16.43 14.11 18.08
C GLU A 311 15.22 14.04 19.01
N GLY A 312 15.39 13.34 20.14
CA GLY A 312 14.31 12.95 21.04
C GLY A 312 13.61 14.13 21.73
N PRO A 313 12.75 13.88 22.73
CA PRO A 313 12.19 14.97 23.53
C PRO A 313 13.35 15.76 24.16
N VAL A 314 13.54 17.00 23.70
CA VAL A 314 14.52 17.92 24.27
C VAL A 314 14.04 18.26 25.68
N LEU A 315 14.85 17.95 26.68
CA LEU A 315 14.51 18.20 28.09
C LEU A 315 14.11 19.68 28.28
N ASN A 316 13.02 19.89 29.03
CA ASN A 316 12.41 21.20 29.27
C ASN A 316 11.88 21.93 28.02
N SER A 317 11.74 21.26 26.88
CA SER A 317 11.09 21.79 25.68
C SER A 317 9.92 20.91 25.23
N ILE A 318 8.79 21.55 24.94
CA ILE A 318 7.62 20.89 24.35
C ILE A 318 7.62 21.24 22.85
N ARG A 319 7.25 20.30 21.97
CA ARG A 319 7.02 20.61 20.55
C ARG A 319 5.52 20.57 20.28
N VAL A 320 4.93 21.71 19.97
CA VAL A 320 3.51 21.81 19.59
C VAL A 320 3.40 21.89 18.07
N THR A 321 2.72 20.91 17.46
CA THR A 321 2.37 20.94 16.03
C THR A 321 0.86 21.12 15.90
N LEU A 322 0.43 22.28 15.37
CA LEU A 322 -0.98 22.58 15.14
C LEU A 322 -1.33 22.42 13.66
N LEU A 323 -2.30 21.55 13.36
CA LEU A 323 -2.80 21.33 12.00
C LEU A 323 -3.96 22.28 11.70
N SER A 324 -3.62 23.46 11.18
CA SER A 324 -4.59 24.44 10.68
C SER A 324 -5.44 23.86 9.53
N ARG A 325 -6.75 24.11 9.55
CA ARG A 325 -7.67 23.76 8.46
C ARG A 325 -8.70 24.88 8.26
N SER A 326 -8.80 25.36 7.02
CA SER A 326 -9.64 26.51 6.65
C SER A 326 -10.92 26.13 5.91
N THR A 327 -11.53 24.98 6.22
CA THR A 327 -12.77 24.54 5.57
C THR A 327 -14.00 24.89 6.42
N LYS A 328 -15.15 25.13 5.76
CA LYS A 328 -16.42 25.59 6.39
C LYS A 328 -16.87 24.76 7.60
N PHE A 329 -16.56 23.46 7.63
CA PHE A 329 -17.03 22.52 8.65
C PHE A 329 -15.94 22.01 9.60
N ARG A 330 -14.66 22.36 9.37
CA ARG A 330 -13.52 21.86 10.15
C ARG A 330 -12.51 22.98 10.41
N ARG A 331 -12.99 24.09 10.98
CA ARG A 331 -12.18 25.22 11.43
C ARG A 331 -11.96 25.14 12.94
N ILE A 332 -10.73 25.38 13.39
CA ILE A 332 -10.45 25.66 14.80
C ILE A 332 -10.87 27.11 15.05
N VAL A 333 -11.98 27.33 15.75
CA VAL A 333 -12.61 28.67 15.88
C VAL A 333 -11.74 29.66 16.65
N ASN A 334 -10.89 29.15 17.55
CA ASN A 334 -9.95 29.90 18.38
C ASN A 334 -8.48 29.62 18.03
N GLU A 335 -8.17 29.29 16.77
CA GLU A 335 -6.81 28.93 16.34
C GLU A 335 -5.78 30.02 16.68
N ASP A 336 -6.16 31.29 16.48
CA ASP A 336 -5.32 32.44 16.77
C ASP A 336 -5.04 32.59 18.29
N GLU A 337 -6.02 32.30 19.15
CA GLU A 337 -5.85 32.30 20.61
C GLU A 337 -4.88 31.21 21.05
N VAL A 338 -5.03 29.99 20.51
CA VAL A 338 -4.11 28.87 20.76
C VAL A 338 -2.69 29.23 20.29
N GLY A 339 -2.56 29.83 19.11
CA GLY A 339 -1.28 30.32 18.59
C GLY A 339 -0.63 31.38 19.49
N LEU A 340 -1.41 32.34 19.99
CA LEU A 340 -0.95 33.37 20.92
C LEU A 340 -0.52 32.79 22.28
N ILE A 341 -1.28 31.84 22.83
CA ILE A 341 -0.96 31.16 24.09
C ILE A 341 0.34 30.37 23.94
N VAL A 342 0.47 29.51 22.93
CA VAL A 342 1.67 28.68 22.76
C VAL A 342 2.91 29.54 22.50
N ARG A 343 2.78 30.65 21.76
CA ARG A 343 3.88 31.64 21.59
C ARG A 343 4.28 32.33 22.89
N LYS A 344 3.35 32.56 23.84
CA LYS A 344 3.67 33.11 25.17
C LYS A 344 4.45 32.12 26.04
N PHE A 345 4.30 30.82 25.83
CA PHE A 345 4.92 29.77 26.64
C PHE A 345 6.18 29.14 26.02
N GLN A 346 6.61 29.53 24.81
CA GLN A 346 7.74 28.89 24.11
C GLN A 346 8.64 29.87 23.36
N GLN A 347 9.96 29.74 23.52
CA GLN A 347 10.96 30.52 22.79
C GLN A 347 11.21 30.04 21.35
N THR A 348 10.78 28.83 20.99
CA THR A 348 11.05 28.25 19.66
C THR A 348 9.77 27.66 19.05
N PHE A 349 9.09 28.43 18.22
CA PHE A 349 7.85 28.02 17.53
C PHE A 349 8.13 27.79 16.04
N ALA A 350 7.80 26.60 15.51
CA ALA A 350 7.89 26.28 14.08
C ALA A 350 6.50 26.27 13.41
N LEU A 351 6.39 26.90 12.23
CA LEU A 351 5.14 27.32 11.57
C LEU A 351 5.38 27.36 10.04
N PHE A 352 4.51 26.93 9.12
CA PHE A 352 3.21 26.22 9.17
C PHE A 352 3.31 24.96 8.27
N ALA A 353 2.46 23.95 8.51
CA ALA A 353 2.00 23.08 7.42
C ALA A 353 0.55 23.46 7.07
N ARG A 354 0.37 24.43 6.16
CA ARG A 354 -0.97 24.76 5.62
C ARG A 354 -1.42 23.64 4.69
N LEU A 355 -2.23 22.73 5.23
CA LEU A 355 -3.01 21.80 4.41
C LEU A 355 -4.15 22.58 3.75
N PHE A 356 -3.89 23.09 2.54
CA PHE A 356 -4.95 23.48 1.63
C PHE A 356 -5.76 22.22 1.30
N CYS A 357 -7.06 22.25 1.62
CA CYS A 357 -8.07 21.26 1.23
C CYS A 357 -9.17 21.99 0.47
#